data_AF-B7QAX4-F1
#
_entry.id   AF-B7QAX4-F1
#
_cell.length_a   1.000
_cell.length_b   1.000
_cell.length_c   1.000
_cell.angle_alpha   90.00
_cell.angle_beta   90.00
_cell.angle_gamma   90.00
#
_symmetry.space_group_name_H-M   'P 1'
#
loop_
_entity.id
_entity.type
_entity.pdbx_description
1 polymer ?
#
loop_
_entity_poly.entity_id
_entity_poly.type
_entity_poly.pdbx_seq_one_letter_code
_entity_poly.pdbx_strand_id
1 'polypeptide(L)'
;ALSSRKAAPEGDGTRRHESPFLSLGRVMNALQPGIIPKINTTGGQFKKMENIVMFQNAAKQWGVPEIDVFQTVDLWEKRNIPQVSQCILALGRACYLHPEYEGPCLGPKPAEVNKREFTELQLRAGEGIINLQYGTNRGANASGINFGNTRHM
;
A
#
# COMPACT_ATOMS: atom_id res chain seq x y z
N ALA A 1 -19.89 4.89 -35.03
CA ALA A 1 -20.11 5.27 -33.62
C ALA A 1 -18.94 4.76 -32.78
N LEU A 2 -17.92 5.59 -32.58
CA LEU A 2 -16.85 5.30 -31.62
C LEU A 2 -16.73 6.52 -30.70
N SER A 3 -16.95 6.25 -29.42
CA SER A 3 -17.10 7.19 -28.33
C SER A 3 -15.90 8.13 -28.19
N SER A 4 -16.18 9.43 -28.21
CA SER A 4 -15.24 10.51 -27.92
C SER A 4 -14.54 10.28 -26.58
N ARG A 5 -13.25 9.98 -26.63
CA ARG A 5 -12.37 10.04 -25.46
C ARG A 5 -12.28 11.50 -25.04
N LYS A 6 -12.98 11.86 -23.97
CA LYS A 6 -12.92 13.17 -23.35
C LYS A 6 -11.49 13.35 -22.83
N ALA A 7 -10.73 14.24 -23.47
CA ALA A 7 -9.39 14.61 -23.06
C ALA A 7 -9.43 15.08 -21.60
N ALA A 8 -8.52 14.55 -20.77
CA ALA A 8 -8.28 15.09 -19.44
C ALA A 8 -7.84 16.55 -19.60
N PRO A 9 -8.37 17.49 -18.79
CA PRO A 9 -7.96 18.88 -18.89
C PRO A 9 -6.46 18.98 -18.58
N GLU A 10 -5.71 19.50 -19.54
CA GLU A 10 -4.31 19.87 -19.38
C GLU A 10 -4.18 20.80 -18.17
N GLY A 11 -3.25 20.45 -17.27
CA GLY A 11 -3.06 21.14 -16.00
C GLY A 11 -2.69 22.61 -16.22
N ASP A 12 -3.64 23.49 -15.91
CA ASP A 12 -3.46 24.94 -15.81
C ASP A 12 -2.21 25.26 -14.96
N GLY A 13 -1.26 25.96 -15.61
CA GLY A 13 0.04 26.36 -15.09
C GLY A 13 -0.01 27.45 -14.01
N THR A 14 -1.16 27.74 -13.41
CA THR A 14 -1.27 28.63 -12.24
C THR A 14 -1.15 27.86 -10.93
N ARG A 15 0.01 27.20 -10.69
CA ARG A 15 0.35 26.71 -9.34
C ARG A 15 0.64 27.92 -8.44
N ARG A 16 -0.42 28.55 -7.93
CA ARG A 16 -0.33 29.34 -6.70
C ARG A 16 0.37 28.44 -5.70
N HIS A 17 1.40 28.96 -5.03
CA HIS A 17 2.15 28.21 -4.02
C HIS A 17 1.24 28.00 -2.80
N GLU A 18 0.26 27.12 -2.94
CA GLU A 18 -0.73 26.85 -1.92
C GLU A 18 -0.04 26.15 -0.75
N SER A 19 -0.44 26.53 0.47
CA SER A 19 0.11 25.92 1.67
C SER A 19 -0.14 24.40 1.60
N PRO A 20 0.88 23.55 1.83
CA PRO A 20 0.75 22.09 1.68
C PRO A 20 -0.40 21.50 2.52
N PHE A 21 -0.72 22.14 3.64
CA PHE A 21 -1.84 21.80 4.53
C PHE A 21 -3.23 21.92 3.88
N LEU A 22 -3.38 22.81 2.89
CA LEU A 22 -4.64 23.01 2.18
C LEU A 22 -4.85 21.94 1.11
N SER A 23 -3.76 21.57 0.44
CA SER A 23 -3.76 20.55 -0.63
C SER A 23 -4.21 19.19 -0.11
N LEU A 24 -3.81 18.82 1.12
CA LEU A 24 -4.21 17.57 1.75
C LEU A 24 -5.73 17.41 1.87
N GLY A 25 -6.42 18.44 2.36
CA GLY A 25 -7.88 18.39 2.49
C GLY A 25 -8.59 18.28 1.13
N ARG A 26 -8.05 18.95 0.11
CA ARG A 26 -8.59 18.87 -1.26
C ARG A 26 -8.38 17.50 -1.89
N VAL A 27 -7.23 16.86 -1.64
CA VAL A 27 -6.95 15.49 -2.11
C VAL A 27 -7.98 14.52 -1.55
N MET A 28 -8.27 14.57 -0.24
CA MET A 28 -9.28 13.68 0.35
C MET A 28 -10.68 13.92 -0.24
N ASN A 29 -11.08 15.17 -0.41
CA ASN A 29 -12.38 15.49 -1.03
C ASN A 29 -12.45 15.12 -2.52
N ALA A 30 -11.31 15.03 -3.22
CA ALA A 30 -11.25 14.53 -4.59
C ALA A 30 -11.36 12.99 -4.66
N LEU A 31 -10.93 12.28 -3.62
CA LEU A 31 -11.12 10.82 -3.50
C LEU A 31 -12.57 10.50 -3.12
N GLN A 32 -13.07 11.16 -2.08
CA GLN A 32 -14.44 11.00 -1.60
C GLN A 32 -15.07 12.37 -1.38
N PRO A 33 -16.02 12.79 -2.24
CA PRO A 33 -16.71 14.05 -2.06
C PRO A 33 -17.38 14.14 -0.69
N GLY A 34 -17.03 15.17 0.08
CA GLY A 34 -17.64 15.46 1.38
C GLY A 34 -17.02 14.75 2.59
N ILE A 35 -15.93 13.98 2.43
CA ILE A 35 -15.25 13.36 3.59
C ILE A 35 -14.67 14.40 4.56
N ILE A 36 -14.22 15.55 4.05
CA ILE A 36 -13.86 16.73 4.86
C ILE A 36 -14.86 17.85 4.55
N PRO A 37 -15.82 18.13 5.45
CA PRO A 37 -16.91 19.07 5.20
C PRO A 37 -16.44 20.52 5.00
N LYS A 38 -15.38 20.93 5.71
CA LYS A 38 -14.87 22.31 5.68
C LYS A 38 -13.37 22.33 5.86
N ILE A 39 -12.66 22.84 4.86
CA ILE A 39 -11.22 23.06 4.92
C ILE A 39 -10.98 24.50 5.38
N ASN A 40 -10.21 24.69 6.44
CA ASN A 40 -9.88 26.02 6.93
C ASN A 40 -8.82 26.68 6.02
N THR A 41 -9.25 27.62 5.17
CA THR A 41 -8.36 28.40 4.28
C THR A 41 -7.81 29.65 4.95
N THR A 42 -8.56 30.23 5.88
CA THR A 42 -8.24 31.50 6.55
C THR A 42 -8.18 31.35 8.07
N GLY A 43 -7.13 31.90 8.67
CA GLY A 43 -6.93 31.98 10.12
C GLY A 43 -5.52 31.60 10.56
N GLY A 44 -5.31 31.63 11.89
CA GLY A 44 -4.01 31.42 12.51
C GLY A 44 -3.49 29.98 12.40
N GLN A 45 -2.32 29.76 13.00
CA GLN A 45 -1.56 28.51 12.96
C GLN A 45 -2.39 27.29 13.39
N PHE A 46 -3.21 27.44 14.42
CA PHE A 46 -4.07 26.38 14.97
C PHE A 46 -5.07 25.82 13.95
N LYS A 47 -5.67 26.67 13.12
CA LYS A 47 -6.62 26.20 12.08
C LYS A 47 -5.94 25.36 11.00
N LYS A 48 -4.67 25.64 10.71
CA LYS A 48 -3.88 24.82 9.78
C LYS A 48 -3.53 23.47 10.38
N MET A 49 -3.25 23.41 11.69
CA MET A 49 -3.06 22.14 12.41
C MET A 49 -4.34 21.31 12.45
N GLU A 50 -5.51 21.94 12.65
CA GLU A 50 -6.81 21.25 12.56
C GLU A 50 -7.03 20.59 11.20
N ASN A 51 -6.66 21.25 10.09
CA ASN A 51 -6.78 20.65 8.75
C ASN A 51 -5.95 19.36 8.63
N ILE A 52 -4.79 19.28 9.29
CA ILE A 52 -3.95 18.08 9.29
C ILE A 52 -4.68 16.95 10.04
N VAL A 53 -5.29 17.25 11.18
CA VAL A 53 -6.06 16.28 11.97
C VAL A 53 -7.29 15.80 11.20
N MET A 54 -8.00 16.72 10.51
CA MET A 54 -9.12 16.36 9.63
C MET A 54 -8.68 15.41 8.51
N PHE A 55 -7.52 15.67 7.90
CA PHE A 55 -6.92 14.77 6.91
C PHE A 55 -6.60 13.40 7.50
N GLN A 56 -5.96 13.33 8.67
CA GLN A 56 -5.62 12.05 9.32
C GLN A 56 -6.87 11.21 9.58
N ASN A 57 -7.94 11.83 10.10
CA ASN A 57 -9.20 11.15 10.35
C ASN A 57 -9.86 10.66 9.06
N ALA A 58 -9.87 11.49 8.01
CA ALA A 58 -10.39 11.12 6.71
C ALA A 58 -9.58 9.97 6.07
N ALA A 59 -8.25 10.00 6.18
CA ALA A 59 -7.39 8.94 5.66
C ALA A 59 -7.65 7.60 6.36
N LYS A 60 -7.85 7.60 7.68
CA LYS A 60 -8.24 6.39 8.43
C LYS A 60 -9.61 5.87 7.99
N GLN A 61 -10.58 6.76 7.76
CA GLN A 61 -11.90 6.37 7.26
C GLN A 61 -11.86 5.80 5.83
N TRP A 62 -10.94 6.29 5.00
CA TRP A 62 -10.66 5.76 3.66
C TRP A 62 -9.87 4.42 3.68
N GLY A 63 -9.62 3.84 4.86
CA GLY A 63 -8.96 2.54 4.96
C GLY A 63 -7.43 2.59 4.91
N VAL A 64 -6.81 3.75 5.09
CA VAL A 64 -5.35 3.81 5.31
C VAL A 64 -5.03 3.24 6.71
N PRO A 65 -4.12 2.27 6.83
CA PRO A 65 -3.70 1.73 8.12
C PRO A 65 -3.14 2.82 9.03
N GLU A 66 -3.47 2.78 10.32
CA GLU A 66 -3.02 3.80 11.28
C GLU A 66 -1.49 3.94 11.37
N ILE A 67 -0.77 2.83 11.17
CA ILE A 67 0.70 2.81 11.13
C ILE A 67 1.29 3.63 9.98
N ASP A 68 0.54 3.79 8.89
CA ASP A 68 0.95 4.55 7.70
C ASP A 68 0.50 6.02 7.80
N VAL A 69 -0.30 6.38 8.81
CA VAL A 69 -0.76 7.77 9.03
C VAL A 69 0.33 8.54 9.78
N PHE A 70 0.71 9.71 9.25
CA PHE A 70 1.72 10.57 9.86
C PHE A 70 1.14 11.40 11.02
N GLN A 71 1.99 11.83 11.95
CA GLN A 71 1.62 12.73 13.04
C GLN A 71 1.69 14.20 12.63
N THR A 72 0.94 15.06 13.32
CA THR A 72 0.89 16.51 12.99
C THR A 72 2.28 17.15 12.99
N VAL A 73 3.16 16.75 13.91
CA VAL A 73 4.55 17.25 14.01
C VAL A 73 5.40 16.88 12.78
N ASP A 74 5.12 15.75 12.13
CA ASP A 74 5.89 15.25 10.99
C ASP A 74 5.81 16.19 9.80
N LEU A 75 4.62 16.76 9.58
CA LEU A 75 4.37 17.72 8.52
C LEU A 75 4.52 19.17 8.98
N TRP A 76 4.08 19.49 10.21
CA TRP A 76 4.09 20.85 10.75
C TRP A 76 5.52 21.37 10.97
N GLU A 77 6.34 20.58 11.65
CA GLU A 77 7.74 20.90 11.97
C GLU A 77 8.72 20.26 10.98
N LYS A 78 8.19 19.53 9.99
CA LYS A 78 8.96 18.77 8.99
C LYS A 78 9.89 17.72 9.62
N ARG A 79 9.52 17.16 10.77
CA ARG A 79 10.33 16.15 11.48
C ARG A 79 10.46 14.84 10.70
N ASN A 80 9.45 14.45 9.94
CA ASN A 80 9.44 13.18 9.21
C ASN A 80 8.60 13.27 7.92
N ILE A 81 9.13 13.98 6.93
CA ILE A 81 8.53 14.08 5.59
C ILE A 81 8.42 12.71 4.87
N PRO A 82 9.35 11.75 5.05
CA PRO A 82 9.18 10.41 4.51
C PRO A 82 7.87 9.73 4.96
N GLN A 83 7.47 9.86 6.23
CA GLN A 83 6.20 9.31 6.72
C GLN A 83 4.98 9.93 6.02
N VAL A 84 5.01 11.24 5.76
CA VAL A 84 3.95 11.92 5.00
C VAL A 84 3.85 11.34 3.58
N SER A 85 4.99 11.09 2.94
CA SER A 85 5.04 10.51 1.59
C SER A 85 4.50 9.08 1.59
N GLN A 86 4.82 8.28 2.60
CA GLN A 86 4.29 6.92 2.76
C GLN A 86 2.78 6.92 2.98
N CYS A 87 2.26 7.87 3.77
CA CYS A 87 0.82 8.04 3.95
C CYS A 87 0.10 8.31 2.62
N ILE A 88 0.65 9.19 1.78
CA ILE A 88 0.08 9.50 0.45
C ILE A 88 0.11 8.26 -0.46
N LEU A 89 1.19 7.49 -0.44
CA LEU A 89 1.27 6.22 -1.20
C LEU A 89 0.30 5.17 -0.66
N ALA A 90 0.12 5.09 0.66
CA ALA A 90 -0.86 4.21 1.29
C ALA A 90 -2.29 4.59 0.93
N LEU A 91 -2.61 5.89 0.91
CA LEU A 91 -3.88 6.43 0.41
C LEU A 91 -4.13 6.05 -1.06
N GLY A 92 -3.08 6.15 -1.89
CA GLY A 92 -3.09 5.72 -3.28
C GLY A 92 -3.47 4.24 -3.47
N ARG A 93 -2.91 3.37 -2.62
CA ARG A 93 -3.21 1.93 -2.61
C ARG A 93 -4.59 1.62 -2.03
N ALA A 94 -5.06 2.41 -1.07
CA ALA A 94 -6.40 2.26 -0.49
C ALA A 94 -7.51 2.47 -1.54
N CYS A 95 -7.23 3.20 -2.62
CA CYS A 95 -8.17 3.37 -3.74
C CYS A 95 -8.64 2.02 -4.34
N TYR A 96 -7.81 0.97 -4.30
CA TYR A 96 -8.21 -0.37 -4.76
C TYR A 96 -9.26 -1.05 -3.87
N LEU A 97 -9.48 -0.56 -2.65
CA LEU A 97 -10.49 -1.06 -1.72
C LEU A 97 -11.86 -0.42 -1.93
N HIS A 98 -11.95 0.63 -2.75
CA HIS A 98 -13.16 1.44 -2.96
C HIS A 98 -13.68 1.27 -4.40
N PRO A 99 -14.63 0.35 -4.66
CA PRO A 99 -15.22 0.16 -5.99
C PRO A 99 -15.92 1.40 -6.53
N GLU A 100 -16.38 2.30 -5.65
CA GLU A 100 -17.00 3.58 -5.97
C GLU A 100 -16.02 4.62 -6.54
N TYR A 101 -14.71 4.38 -6.38
CA TYR A 101 -13.68 5.30 -6.87
C TYR A 101 -13.26 4.92 -8.30
N GLU A 102 -13.69 5.71 -9.28
CA GLU A 102 -13.35 5.53 -10.70
C GLU A 102 -12.06 6.27 -11.12
N GLY A 103 -11.37 6.92 -10.18
CA GLY A 103 -10.17 7.69 -10.46
C GLY A 103 -8.90 6.85 -10.61
N PRO A 104 -7.78 7.47 -11.03
CA PRO A 104 -6.49 6.79 -11.14
C PRO A 104 -5.98 6.38 -9.75
N CYS A 105 -5.79 5.07 -9.55
CA CYS A 105 -5.16 4.55 -8.33
C CYS A 105 -3.63 4.73 -8.40
N LEU A 106 -3.01 5.04 -7.25
CA LEU A 106 -1.57 5.26 -7.16
C LEU A 106 -0.88 4.05 -6.53
N GLY A 107 0.07 3.46 -7.28
CA GLY A 107 0.84 2.29 -6.84
C GLY A 107 0.27 0.95 -7.32
N PRO A 108 0.99 -0.16 -7.07
CA PRO A 108 0.58 -1.48 -7.52
C PRO A 108 -0.68 -1.96 -6.78
N LYS A 109 -1.53 -2.70 -7.49
CA LYS A 109 -2.72 -3.33 -6.90
C LYS A 109 -2.29 -4.25 -5.74
N PRO A 110 -2.86 -4.10 -4.53
CA PRO A 110 -2.64 -5.03 -3.43
C PRO A 110 -2.92 -6.47 -3.88
N ALA A 111 -2.03 -7.40 -3.50
CA ALA A 111 -2.22 -8.80 -3.83
C ALA A 111 -3.44 -9.36 -3.11
N GLU A 112 -4.29 -10.08 -3.83
CA GLU A 112 -5.40 -10.82 -3.24
C GLU A 112 -4.88 -12.09 -2.58
N VAL A 113 -5.43 -12.47 -1.42
CA VAL A 113 -5.03 -13.68 -0.71
C VAL A 113 -5.39 -14.90 -1.55
N ASN A 114 -4.37 -15.61 -2.04
CA ASN A 114 -4.56 -16.89 -2.72
C ASN A 114 -4.64 -18.02 -1.68
N LYS A 115 -5.84 -18.26 -1.14
CA LYS A 115 -6.10 -19.43 -0.29
C LYS A 115 -6.11 -20.66 -1.18
N ARG A 116 -5.04 -21.45 -1.12
CA ARG A 116 -4.96 -22.74 -1.80
C ARG A 116 -5.56 -23.79 -0.88
N GLU A 117 -6.71 -24.33 -1.29
CA GLU A 117 -7.29 -25.49 -0.63
C GLU A 117 -6.67 -26.75 -1.25
N PHE A 118 -6.04 -27.56 -0.40
CA PHE A 118 -5.50 -28.85 -0.81
C PHE A 118 -6.48 -29.93 -0.40
N THR A 119 -6.68 -30.93 -1.28
CA THR A 119 -7.49 -32.10 -0.94
C THR A 119 -6.80 -32.91 0.16
N GLU A 120 -7.58 -33.62 0.97
CA GLU A 120 -7.04 -34.49 2.04
C GLU A 120 -6.07 -35.54 1.49
N LEU A 121 -6.36 -36.09 0.30
CA LEU A 121 -5.45 -37.00 -0.41
C LEU A 121 -4.13 -36.35 -0.80
N GLN A 122 -4.15 -35.08 -1.22
CA GLN A 122 -2.95 -34.32 -1.57
C GLN A 122 -2.12 -33.96 -0.33
N LEU A 123 -2.77 -33.61 0.78
CA LEU A 123 -2.10 -33.41 2.07
C LEU A 123 -1.41 -34.70 2.54
N ARG A 124 -2.12 -35.83 2.50
CA ARG A 124 -1.58 -37.14 2.86
C ARG A 124 -0.45 -37.60 1.93
N ALA A 125 -0.54 -37.30 0.63
CA ALA A 125 0.55 -37.54 -0.30
C ALA A 125 1.80 -36.69 0.00
N GLY A 126 1.62 -35.52 0.64
CA GLY A 126 2.71 -34.66 1.10
C GLY A 126 3.41 -35.16 2.36
N GLU A 127 2.74 -35.93 3.23
CA GLU A 127 3.34 -36.47 4.47
C GLU A 127 4.51 -37.44 4.20
N GLY A 128 4.48 -38.12 3.04
CA GLY A 128 5.57 -39.02 2.61
C GLY A 128 6.78 -38.30 1.99
N ILE A 129 6.69 -36.99 1.74
CA ILE A 129 7.74 -36.21 1.10
C ILE A 129 8.63 -35.59 2.19
N ILE A 130 9.75 -36.26 2.49
CA ILE A 130 10.75 -35.74 3.42
C ILE A 130 11.51 -34.61 2.72
N ASN A 131 11.29 -33.36 3.17
CA ASN A 131 12.03 -32.21 2.67
C ASN A 131 13.54 -32.41 2.89
N LEU A 132 14.36 -32.04 1.90
CA LEU A 132 15.82 -32.20 1.92
C LEU A 132 16.50 -31.53 3.14
N GLN A 133 15.83 -30.56 3.78
CA GLN A 133 16.27 -29.89 5.02
C GLN A 133 15.86 -30.59 6.32
N TYR A 134 14.85 -31.47 6.29
CA TYR A 134 14.45 -32.29 7.45
C TYR A 134 15.30 -33.57 7.48
N GLY A 135 16.59 -33.39 7.71
CA GLY A 135 17.51 -34.49 7.97
C GLY A 135 17.18 -35.17 9.30
N THR A 136 16.75 -36.42 9.23
CA THR A 136 16.99 -37.38 10.32
C THR A 136 18.12 -38.30 9.89
N ASN A 137 19.26 -38.13 10.57
CA ASN A 137 20.51 -38.88 10.41
C ASN A 137 20.47 -40.27 11.09
N ARG A 138 19.30 -40.73 11.56
CA ARG A 138 19.18 -41.97 12.33
C ARG A 138 19.00 -43.25 11.50
N GLY A 139 19.05 -43.16 10.17
CA GLY A 139 18.91 -44.34 9.30
C GLY A 139 19.57 -44.29 7.93
N ALA A 140 20.02 -43.11 7.47
CA ALA A 140 20.76 -43.01 6.21
C ALA A 140 22.26 -43.20 6.49
N ASN A 141 22.75 -44.44 6.50
CA ASN A 141 24.18 -44.65 6.33
C ASN A 141 24.52 -44.38 4.85
N ALA A 142 25.45 -43.46 4.59
CA ALA A 142 25.96 -43.22 3.24
C ALA A 142 26.87 -44.37 2.76
N SER A 143 26.63 -45.61 3.20
CA SER A 143 27.39 -46.77 2.75
C SER A 143 26.96 -47.12 1.32
N GLY A 144 27.84 -46.85 0.35
CA GLY A 144 27.61 -47.14 -1.06
C GLY A 144 27.39 -45.91 -1.95
N ILE A 145 27.39 -44.70 -1.39
CA ILE A 145 27.36 -43.48 -2.20
C ILE A 145 28.78 -43.18 -2.70
N ASN A 146 29.12 -43.67 -3.90
CA ASN A 146 30.36 -43.32 -4.59
C ASN A 146 30.14 -42.07 -5.46
N PHE A 147 30.44 -40.91 -4.90
CA PHE A 147 30.51 -39.67 -5.68
C PHE A 147 31.87 -39.54 -6.35
N GLY A 148 31.95 -40.04 -7.58
CA GLY A 148 33.07 -39.82 -8.47
C GLY A 148 33.69 -41.12 -8.95
N ASN A 149 33.23 -41.61 -10.11
CA ASN A 149 34.07 -42.47 -10.93
C ASN A 149 35.34 -41.68 -11.29
N THR A 150 36.48 -42.02 -10.70
CA THR A 150 37.78 -41.60 -11.20
C THR A 150 37.93 -42.15 -12.61
N ARG A 151 37.98 -41.25 -13.59
CA ARG A 151 38.37 -41.59 -14.96
C ARG A 151 39.84 -42.00 -14.91
N HIS A 152 40.14 -43.26 -15.19
CA HIS A 152 41.51 -43.70 -15.43
C HIS A 152 42.05 -43.06 -16.71
N MET A 153 43.30 -42.61 -16.65
CA MET A 153 44.08 -42.05 -17.76
C MET A 153 44.58 -43.17 -18.67
#